data_AF-B6G1Y3-F1
#
_entry.id   AF-B6G1Y3-F1
#
_cell.length_a   1.000
_cell.length_b   1.000
_cell.length_c   1.000
_cell.angle_alpha   90.00
_cell.angle_beta   90.00
_cell.angle_gamma   90.00
#
_symmetry.space_group_name_H-M   'P 1'
#
loop_
_entity.id
_entity.type
_entity.pdbx_description
1 polymer ?
#
loop_
_entity_poly.entity_id
_entity_poly.type
_entity_poly.pdbx_seq_one_letter_code
_entity_poly.pdbx_strand_id
1 'polypeptide(L)'
;MKERRKIDLFGAITMLVISMAAFYLKNSVGAEMIGLPLESFVYIGIGIFILGLIYTIMETKMQLPYFYGRSQSGGSNANSFVVMGIGAGLIGSSIASAVVITLVLIAVAVSIRMFMDKRYKEKNEIE
;
A
#
# COMPACT_ATOMS: atom_id res chain seq x y z
N MET A 1 8.56 -8.59 -17.99
CA MET A 1 8.27 -9.44 -16.81
C MET A 1 9.30 -9.30 -15.70
N LYS A 2 10.61 -9.39 -15.99
CA LYS A 2 11.69 -9.21 -14.98
C LYS A 2 11.66 -7.83 -14.29
N GLU A 3 11.42 -6.74 -15.03
CA GLU A 3 11.36 -5.39 -14.44
C GLU A 3 10.15 -5.20 -13.51
N ARG A 4 8.97 -5.66 -13.91
CA ARG A 4 7.76 -5.56 -13.07
C ARG A 4 7.89 -6.32 -11.74
N ARG A 5 8.51 -7.51 -11.76
CA ARG A 5 8.82 -8.25 -10.51
C ARG A 5 9.78 -7.50 -9.58
N LYS A 6 10.76 -6.77 -10.13
CA LYS A 6 11.66 -5.92 -9.32
C LYS A 6 10.89 -4.75 -8.70
N ILE A 7 9.96 -4.18 -9.45
CA ILE A 7 9.10 -3.08 -8.99
C ILE A 7 8.16 -3.57 -7.87
N ASP A 8 7.52 -4.73 -8.04
CA ASP A 8 6.66 -5.32 -6.99
C ASP A 8 7.43 -5.70 -5.73
N LEU A 9 8.66 -6.20 -5.89
CA LEU A 9 9.55 -6.46 -4.76
C LEU A 9 9.92 -5.16 -4.03
N PHE A 10 10.25 -4.10 -4.78
CA PHE A 10 10.54 -2.79 -4.19
C PHE A 10 9.31 -2.21 -3.47
N GLY A 11 8.11 -2.34 -4.06
CA GLY A 11 6.84 -1.97 -3.45
C GLY A 11 6.57 -2.72 -2.16
N ALA A 12 6.78 -4.04 -2.15
CA ALA A 12 6.61 -4.88 -0.97
C ALA A 12 7.54 -4.46 0.18
N ILE A 13 8.83 -4.21 -0.12
CA ILE A 13 9.79 -3.71 0.87
C ILE A 13 9.36 -2.34 1.39
N THR A 14 8.91 -1.45 0.51
CA THR A 14 8.43 -0.11 0.87
C THR A 14 7.22 -0.20 1.81
N MET A 15 6.25 -1.06 1.50
CA MET A 15 5.08 -1.28 2.35
C MET A 15 5.50 -1.76 3.75
N LEU A 16 6.46 -2.69 3.84
CA LEU A 16 6.95 -3.20 5.12
C LEU A 16 7.60 -2.09 5.95
N VAL A 17 8.50 -1.29 5.34
CA VAL A 17 9.18 -0.19 6.04
C VAL A 17 8.18 0.86 6.50
N ILE A 18 7.25 1.26 5.64
CA ILE A 18 6.23 2.27 5.96
C ILE A 18 5.26 1.77 7.03
N SER A 19 4.85 0.50 6.98
CA SER A 19 4.01 -0.09 8.02
C SER A 19 4.70 -0.07 9.38
N MET A 20 5.98 -0.46 9.44
CA MET A 20 6.74 -0.39 10.68
C MET A 20 6.85 1.05 11.19
N ALA A 21 7.17 2.01 10.32
CA ALA A 21 7.23 3.42 10.70
C ALA A 21 5.88 3.93 11.24
N ALA A 22 4.77 3.63 10.57
CA ALA A 22 3.42 4.02 10.99
C ALA A 22 3.03 3.36 12.32
N PHE A 23 3.37 2.08 12.52
CA PHE A 23 3.15 1.37 13.78
C PHE A 23 3.92 2.03 14.92
N TYR A 24 5.21 2.33 14.75
CA TYR A 24 6.00 3.01 15.76
C TYR A 24 5.44 4.41 16.07
N LEU A 25 5.12 5.20 15.05
CA LEU A 25 4.55 6.54 15.23
C LEU A 25 3.21 6.50 15.99
N LYS A 26 2.31 5.58 15.64
CA LYS A 26 1.05 5.36 16.36
C LYS A 26 1.30 5.13 17.85
N ASN A 27 2.21 4.22 18.19
CA ASN A 27 2.44 3.79 19.58
C ASN A 27 3.32 4.77 20.38
N SER A 28 4.18 5.55 19.74
CA SER A 28 5.07 6.51 20.40
C SER A 28 4.50 7.91 20.51
N VAL A 29 3.60 8.31 19.59
CA VAL A 29 3.19 9.72 19.42
C VAL A 29 1.67 9.88 19.30
N GLY A 30 0.97 8.86 18.80
CA GLY A 30 -0.43 8.97 18.38
C GLY A 30 -1.43 9.28 19.49
N ALA A 31 -1.29 8.69 20.67
CA ALA A 31 -2.24 8.90 21.77
C ALA A 31 -2.14 10.31 22.38
N GLU A 32 -0.92 10.82 22.56
CA GLU A 32 -0.67 12.08 23.27
C GLU A 32 -0.83 13.31 22.37
N MET A 33 -0.47 13.23 21.08
CA MET A 33 -0.51 14.40 20.18
C MET A 33 -1.88 14.70 19.58
N ILE A 34 -2.71 13.69 19.37
CA ILE A 34 -3.98 13.84 18.61
C ILE A 34 -5.20 13.78 19.54
N GLY A 35 -5.00 13.45 20.82
CA GLY A 35 -6.08 13.32 21.81
C GLY A 35 -7.08 12.20 21.48
N LEU A 36 -6.72 11.29 20.57
CA LEU A 36 -7.55 10.17 20.15
C LEU A 36 -7.09 8.88 20.85
N PRO A 37 -8.03 8.02 21.28
CA PRO A 37 -7.69 6.68 21.74
C PRO A 37 -6.91 5.89 20.68
N LEU A 38 -5.97 5.05 21.12
CA LEU A 38 -5.20 4.15 20.25
C LEU A 38 -6.09 3.27 19.35
N GLU A 39 -7.27 2.92 19.85
CA GLU A 39 -8.27 2.13 19.12
C GLU A 39 -8.84 2.89 17.91
N SER A 40 -8.96 4.22 18.00
CA SER A 40 -9.46 5.06 16.90
C SER A 40 -8.56 4.99 15.66
N PHE A 41 -7.25 4.78 15.85
CA PHE A 41 -6.30 4.61 14.75
C PHE A 41 -6.56 3.34 13.94
N VAL A 42 -7.19 2.32 14.52
CA VAL A 42 -7.54 1.10 13.79
C VAL A 42 -8.56 1.42 12.69
N TYR A 43 -9.60 2.20 13.00
CA TYR A 43 -10.61 2.61 12.01
C TYR A 43 -10.02 3.50 10.91
N ILE A 44 -9.13 4.43 11.29
CA ILE A 44 -8.38 5.24 10.32
C ILE A 44 -7.53 4.33 9.42
N GLY A 45 -6.84 3.36 10.02
CA GLY A 45 -6.04 2.37 9.30
C GLY A 45 -6.84 1.55 8.31
N ILE A 46 -8.05 1.11 8.67
CA ILE A 46 -8.97 0.41 7.77
C ILE A 46 -9.38 1.30 6.59
N GLY A 47 -9.72 2.56 6.85
CA GLY A 47 -10.07 3.52 5.78
C GLY A 47 -8.91 3.75 4.81
N ILE A 48 -7.70 3.94 5.34
CA ILE A 48 -6.47 4.10 4.55
C ILE A 48 -6.16 2.82 3.76
N PHE A 49 -6.35 1.65 4.35
CA PHE A 49 -6.19 0.37 3.66
C PHE A 49 -7.11 0.25 2.44
N ILE A 50 -8.40 0.56 2.61
CA ILE A 50 -9.39 0.54 1.51
C ILE A 50 -8.95 1.50 0.39
N LEU A 51 -8.49 2.70 0.74
CA LEU A 51 -7.96 3.66 -0.22
C LEU A 51 -6.74 3.10 -0.98
N GLY A 52 -5.84 2.42 -0.28
CA GLY A 52 -4.68 1.76 -0.89
C GLY A 52 -5.03 0.65 -1.88
N LEU A 53 -6.10 -0.12 -1.61
CA LEU A 53 -6.63 -1.09 -2.56
C LEU A 53 -7.21 -0.41 -3.82
N ILE A 54 -7.96 0.66 -3.64
CA ILE A 54 -8.51 1.44 -4.76
C ILE A 54 -7.37 1.95 -5.64
N TYR A 55 -6.31 2.51 -5.04
CA TYR A 55 -5.12 2.95 -5.77
C TYR A 55 -4.39 1.80 -6.46
N THR A 56 -4.30 0.62 -5.84
CA THR A 56 -3.70 -0.57 -6.48
C THR A 56 -4.43 -0.92 -7.77
N ILE A 57 -5.77 -0.94 -7.73
CA ILE A 57 -6.60 -1.24 -8.91
C ILE A 57 -6.43 -0.13 -9.97
N MET A 58 -6.49 1.14 -9.57
CA MET A 58 -6.34 2.27 -10.49
C MET A 58 -4.97 2.27 -11.18
N GLU A 59 -3.88 2.16 -10.41
CA GLU A 59 -2.51 2.10 -10.92
C GLU A 59 -2.35 0.95 -11.91
N THR A 60 -2.94 -0.21 -11.62
CA THR A 60 -2.85 -1.38 -12.49
C THR A 60 -3.68 -1.23 -13.76
N LYS A 61 -4.90 -0.67 -13.69
CA LYS A 61 -5.75 -0.43 -14.88
C LYS A 61 -5.17 0.60 -15.81
N MET A 62 -4.60 1.67 -15.25
CA MET A 62 -4.10 2.82 -16.00
C MET A 62 -2.61 2.70 -16.37
N GLN A 63 -1.96 1.58 -16.00
CA GLN A 63 -0.52 1.34 -16.20
C GLN A 63 0.36 2.50 -15.68
N LEU A 64 -0.03 3.08 -14.54
CA LEU A 64 0.65 4.24 -14.00
C LEU A 64 2.05 3.84 -13.47
N PRO A 65 3.05 4.72 -13.63
CA PRO A 65 4.38 4.48 -13.09
C PRO A 65 4.34 4.47 -11.55
N TYR A 66 5.15 3.60 -10.94
CA TYR A 66 5.24 3.40 -9.48
C TYR A 66 5.70 4.64 -8.70
N PHE A 67 6.45 5.51 -9.36
CA PHE A 67 6.87 6.82 -8.89
C PHE A 67 6.50 7.82 -9.98
N TYR A 68 5.62 8.77 -9.68
CA TYR A 68 5.22 9.77 -10.67
C TYR A 68 6.37 10.76 -10.86
N GLY A 69 6.80 10.90 -12.12
CA GLY A 69 7.98 11.67 -12.53
C GLY A 69 7.72 13.17 -12.79
N ARG A 70 8.85 13.86 -13.05
CA ARG A 70 9.19 15.30 -13.07
C ARG A 70 8.20 16.39 -13.52
N SER A 71 7.02 16.07 -14.06
CA SER A 71 6.09 17.06 -14.64
C SER A 71 4.70 17.06 -14.00
N GLN A 72 4.54 16.51 -12.79
CA GLN A 72 3.36 16.78 -11.96
C GLN A 72 3.60 18.04 -11.12
N SER A 73 3.06 19.18 -11.57
CA SER A 73 3.01 20.45 -10.82
C SER A 73 2.08 20.42 -9.59
N GLY A 74 1.57 19.25 -9.20
CA GLY A 74 0.52 19.07 -8.18
C GLY A 74 0.85 18.10 -7.03
N GLY A 75 2.11 17.68 -6.84
CA GLY A 75 2.61 17.19 -5.55
C GLY A 75 1.96 15.96 -4.88
N SER A 76 1.16 15.11 -5.55
CA SER A 76 0.53 13.94 -4.90
C SER A 76 1.11 12.60 -5.40
N ASN A 77 2.21 12.18 -4.77
CA ASN A 77 2.94 10.93 -5.06
C ASN A 77 2.45 9.79 -4.15
N ALA A 78 1.15 9.48 -4.18
CA ALA A 78 0.58 8.39 -3.37
C ALA A 78 0.73 7.04 -4.09
N ASN A 79 1.82 6.32 -3.81
CA ASN A 79 2.00 4.94 -4.24
C ASN A 79 1.09 4.02 -3.41
N SER A 80 0.31 3.16 -4.06
CA SER A 80 -0.60 2.23 -3.37
C SER A 80 0.07 1.38 -2.28
N PHE A 81 1.34 0.98 -2.42
CA PHE A 81 2.11 0.27 -1.39
C PHE A 81 2.40 1.12 -0.17
N VAL A 82 2.64 2.42 -0.35
CA VAL A 82 2.84 3.36 0.76
C VAL A 82 1.53 3.52 1.52
N VAL A 83 0.43 3.77 0.81
CA VAL A 83 -0.90 3.95 1.41
C VAL A 83 -1.32 2.69 2.17
N MET A 84 -1.19 1.51 1.56
CA MET A 84 -1.46 0.23 2.24
C MET A 84 -0.55 0.00 3.44
N GLY A 85 0.74 0.37 3.34
CA GLY A 85 1.69 0.27 4.44
C GLY A 85 1.28 1.11 5.65
N ILE A 86 0.86 2.36 5.43
CA ILE A 86 0.35 3.23 6.51
C ILE A 86 -0.86 2.57 7.17
N GLY A 87 -1.84 2.11 6.37
CA GLY A 87 -3.02 1.42 6.88
C GLY A 87 -2.66 0.21 7.74
N ALA A 88 -1.74 -0.64 7.27
CA ALA A 88 -1.27 -1.82 7.98
C ALA A 88 -0.66 -1.49 9.34
N GLY A 89 0.21 -0.48 9.39
CA GLY A 89 0.88 -0.04 10.62
C GLY A 89 -0.09 0.52 11.67
N LEU A 90 -1.14 1.21 11.22
CA LEU A 90 -2.17 1.75 12.10
C LEU A 90 -3.09 0.67 12.69
N ILE A 91 -3.40 -0.37 11.91
CA ILE A 91 -4.23 -1.51 12.35
C ILE A 91 -3.49 -2.39 13.37
N GLY A 92 -2.17 -2.55 13.22
CA GLY A 92 -1.37 -3.42 14.09
C GLY A 92 -1.52 -3.10 15.59
N SER A 93 -1.78 -4.14 16.39
CA SER A 93 -1.84 -4.07 17.86
C SER A 93 -0.52 -4.44 18.54
N SER A 94 0.35 -5.14 17.82
CA SER A 94 1.71 -5.54 18.19
C SER A 94 2.60 -5.57 16.95
N ILE A 95 3.93 -5.59 17.14
CA ILE A 95 4.89 -5.72 16.03
C ILE A 95 4.59 -6.96 15.19
N ALA A 96 4.34 -8.10 15.85
CA ALA A 96 4.00 -9.34 15.16
C ALA A 96 2.73 -9.19 14.31
N SER A 97 1.67 -8.60 14.86
CA SER A 97 0.43 -8.36 14.09
C SER A 97 0.63 -7.40 12.93
N ALA A 98 1.42 -6.33 13.10
CA ALA A 98 1.70 -5.36 12.04
C ALA A 98 2.45 -6.02 10.87
N VAL A 99 3.44 -6.87 11.18
CA VAL A 99 4.17 -7.66 10.18
C VAL A 99 3.23 -8.62 9.46
N VAL A 100 2.41 -9.39 10.18
CA VAL A 100 1.47 -10.36 9.58
C VAL A 100 0.47 -9.66 8.65
N ILE A 101 -0.16 -8.57 9.11
CA ILE A 101 -1.10 -7.78 8.30
C ILE A 101 -0.40 -7.28 7.03
N THR A 102 0.81 -6.73 7.17
CA THR A 102 1.58 -6.23 6.02
C THR A 102 1.88 -7.33 5.01
N LEU A 103 2.30 -8.51 5.45
CA LEU A 103 2.56 -9.64 4.56
C LEU A 103 1.31 -10.09 3.81
N VAL A 104 0.15 -10.13 4.49
CA VAL A 104 -1.13 -10.42 3.85
C VAL A 104 -1.46 -9.38 2.78
N LEU A 105 -1.27 -8.09 3.08
CA LEU A 105 -1.54 -7.01 2.14
C LEU A 105 -0.60 -7.01 0.94
N ILE A 106 0.68 -7.33 1.14
CA ILE A 106 1.63 -7.53 0.04
C ILE A 106 1.13 -8.66 -0.87
N ALA A 107 0.72 -9.79 -0.30
CA ALA A 107 0.22 -10.92 -1.07
C ALA A 107 -1.04 -10.55 -1.87
N VAL A 108 -1.97 -9.80 -1.26
CA VAL A 108 -3.19 -9.30 -1.94
C VAL A 108 -2.83 -8.35 -3.07
N ALA A 109 -1.99 -7.34 -2.83
CA ALA A 109 -1.61 -6.34 -3.82
C ALA A 109 -0.92 -6.99 -5.04
N VAL A 110 0.02 -7.90 -4.79
CA VAL A 110 0.71 -8.66 -5.85
C VAL A 110 -0.29 -9.54 -6.61
N SER A 111 -1.21 -10.21 -5.93
CA SER A 111 -2.22 -11.05 -6.57
C SER A 111 -3.14 -10.26 -7.50
N ILE A 112 -3.63 -9.09 -7.06
CA ILE A 112 -4.46 -8.19 -7.88
C ILE A 112 -3.69 -7.80 -9.15
N ARG A 113 -2.42 -7.37 -9.00
CA ARG A 113 -1.57 -6.96 -10.13
C ARG A 113 -1.35 -8.11 -11.11
N MET A 114 -1.02 -9.30 -10.62
CA MET A 114 -0.82 -10.49 -11.45
C MET A 114 -2.08 -10.88 -12.22
N PHE A 115 -3.24 -10.88 -11.56
CA PHE A 115 -4.51 -11.24 -12.18
C PHE A 115 -4.90 -10.25 -13.29
N MET A 116 -4.79 -8.95 -13.00
CA MET A 116 -5.13 -7.90 -13.96
C MET A 116 -4.17 -7.84 -15.15
N ASP A 117 -2.88 -8.06 -14.93
CA ASP A 117 -1.90 -8.14 -16.01
C ASP A 117 -2.18 -9.31 -16.96
N LYS A 118 -2.56 -10.47 -16.41
CA LYS A 118 -2.98 -11.62 -17.21
C LYS A 118 -4.18 -11.26 -18.08
N ARG A 119 -5.21 -10.63 -17.50
CA ARG A 119 -6.42 -10.18 -18.23
C ARG A 119 -6.12 -9.16 -19.32
N TYR A 120 -5.21 -8.22 -19.06
CA TYR A 120 -4.82 -7.20 -20.04
C TYR A 120 -4.14 -7.84 -21.27
N LYS A 121 -3.26 -8.82 -21.06
CA LYS A 121 -2.62 -9.54 -22.17
C LYS A 121 -3.62 -10.36 -22.97
N GLU A 122 -4.48 -11.13 -22.29
CA GLU A 122 -5.53 -11.90 -22.96
C GLU A 122 -6.41 -11.02 -23.86
N LYS A 123 -6.73 -9.80 -23.42
CA LYS A 123 -7.53 -8.87 -24.22
C LYS A 123 -6.80 -8.37 -25.48
N ASN A 124 -5.50 -8.09 -25.40
CA ASN A 124 -4.74 -7.49 -26.49
C ASN A 124 -4.03 -8.50 -27.41
N GLU A 125 -3.99 -9.78 -27.05
CA GLU A 125 -3.53 -10.87 -27.94
C GLU A 125 -4.65 -11.40 -28.85
N ILE A 126 -5.91 -10.99 -28.60
CA ILE A 126 -7.10 -11.35 -29.39
C ILE A 126 -7.43 -10.28 -30.44
N GLU A 127 -6.80 -9.10 -30.37
CA GLU A 127 -6.86 -8.02 -31.38
C GLU A 127 -5.65 -8.07 -32.31
#